data_AF-A0A8T5HIP8-F1
#
_entry.id   AF-A0A8T5HIP8-F1
#
_cell.length_a   1.000
_cell.length_b   1.000
_cell.length_c   1.000
_cell.angle_alpha   90.00
_cell.angle_beta   90.00
_cell.angle_gamma   90.00
#
_symmetry.space_group_name_H-M   'P 1'
#
loop_
_entity.id
_entity.type
_entity.pdbx_description
1 polymer ?
#
loop_
_entity_poly.entity_id
_entity_poly.type
_entity_poly.pdbx_seq_one_letter_code
_entity_poly.pdbx_strand_id
1 'polypeptide(L)'
;MNLTNSDINTLPDISASKDSSKKDNSNPYNSDTDTSNKNIPKISIYSKITRFFVKHTVARTKDKEKRKSYLTQIDDSSKNLEDLVKHFTKLSINNPLKTISFLAYIKKWSATYVDVQKKSDGIGHLIYTQHDHKIPFKPEYDIDYIKIIPQLIFCGKEIAKWYKKEELTQIIQAYLHSAKIAQDVFENHQTIMPRFKNHNRLSLGTVQKIDKPINCCPSMHITYSTLIYNLGKYILPREDFDDIKKNTKNMINSVLYTKQHALIDISFGILCAKISFEKFYPDYKFDDMTKNFSEMKKDHPTINYGLIKQVYVESLKKYDQENKKNNQENTFAKVVSNYLIKNKFPIVSKDDNLSKKYFNTKTNKIQTLTQ
;
A
#
# COMPACT_ATOMS: atom_id res chain seq x y z
N MET A 1 -18.84 -31.89 27.44
CA MET A 1 -18.56 -32.56 26.16
C MET A 1 -17.19 -32.09 25.70
N ASN A 2 -16.19 -32.95 25.82
CA ASN A 2 -14.81 -32.67 25.43
C ASN A 2 -14.64 -32.92 23.94
N LEU A 3 -14.27 -31.89 23.18
CA LEU A 3 -13.88 -32.02 21.77
C LEU A 3 -12.35 -32.17 21.71
N THR A 4 -11.90 -33.26 21.11
CA THR A 4 -10.50 -33.65 20.94
C THR A 4 -9.86 -32.98 19.73
N ASN A 5 -8.59 -32.58 19.89
CA ASN A 5 -7.73 -31.81 18.98
C ASN A 5 -7.15 -32.61 17.78
N SER A 6 -7.91 -33.49 17.13
CA SER A 6 -7.32 -34.49 16.21
C SER A 6 -7.69 -34.37 14.74
N ASP A 7 -7.89 -33.16 14.18
CA ASP A 7 -8.13 -32.99 12.72
C ASP A 7 -7.56 -31.69 12.12
N ILE A 8 -6.31 -31.32 12.47
CA ILE A 8 -5.56 -30.32 11.70
C ILE A 8 -4.72 -31.05 10.66
N ASN A 9 -5.29 -31.19 9.46
CA ASN A 9 -4.64 -31.73 8.27
C ASN A 9 -3.44 -30.85 7.86
N THR A 10 -2.26 -31.45 7.96
CA THR A 10 -1.13 -31.42 7.01
C THR A 10 -1.20 -30.41 5.85
N LEU A 11 -0.40 -29.34 5.95
CA LEU A 11 0.14 -28.67 4.77
C LEU A 11 1.16 -29.59 4.07
N PRO A 12 1.30 -29.53 2.74
CA PRO A 12 2.35 -30.26 2.05
C PRO A 12 3.73 -29.79 2.54
N ASP A 13 4.57 -30.75 2.89
CA ASP A 13 5.98 -30.55 3.28
C ASP A 13 6.76 -30.04 2.05
N ILE A 14 6.97 -28.72 1.99
CA ILE A 14 7.81 -28.08 0.98
C ILE A 14 9.21 -27.96 1.58
N SER A 15 9.93 -29.07 1.63
CA SER A 15 11.35 -29.08 1.98
C SER A 15 12.23 -29.31 0.74
N ALA A 16 13.23 -28.42 0.63
CA ALA A 16 14.46 -28.50 -0.16
C ALA A 16 14.44 -28.16 -1.67
N SER A 17 14.89 -26.95 -1.99
CA SER A 17 15.89 -26.78 -3.07
C SER A 17 17.04 -25.89 -2.59
N LYS A 18 18.25 -26.44 -2.68
CA LYS A 18 19.53 -25.84 -2.28
C LYS A 18 20.08 -24.93 -3.37
N ASP A 19 20.80 -23.90 -2.90
CA ASP A 19 21.90 -23.15 -3.50
C ASP A 19 22.01 -23.03 -5.04
N SER A 20 21.87 -21.78 -5.52
CA SER A 20 22.96 -21.16 -6.28
C SER A 20 22.92 -19.64 -6.09
N SER A 21 23.96 -19.08 -5.50
CA SER A 21 24.17 -17.64 -5.42
C SER A 21 25.17 -17.20 -6.49
N LYS A 22 24.67 -16.61 -7.58
CA LYS A 22 25.46 -15.73 -8.44
C LYS A 22 25.05 -14.29 -8.14
N LYS A 23 26.03 -13.47 -7.75
CA LYS A 23 25.87 -12.02 -7.56
C LYS A 23 25.92 -11.36 -8.92
N ASP A 24 24.76 -10.93 -9.43
CA ASP A 24 24.68 -9.98 -10.54
C ASP A 24 24.57 -8.56 -9.96
N ASN A 25 25.65 -7.80 -10.10
CA ASN A 25 25.65 -6.35 -10.00
C ASN A 25 25.33 -5.78 -11.39
N SER A 26 24.05 -5.64 -11.74
CA SER A 26 23.63 -4.87 -12.91
C SER A 26 22.76 -3.69 -12.50
N ASN A 27 23.23 -2.51 -12.90
CA ASN A 27 22.57 -1.22 -12.72
C ASN A 27 21.42 -1.12 -13.74
N PRO A 28 20.14 -0.95 -13.35
CA PRO A 28 19.00 -1.21 -14.23
C PRO A 28 18.68 -0.12 -15.27
N TYR A 29 19.61 0.77 -15.61
CA TYR A 29 19.29 1.96 -16.44
C TYR A 29 20.18 2.24 -17.65
N ASN A 30 21.06 1.34 -18.07
CA ASN A 30 21.74 1.46 -19.37
C ASN A 30 21.54 0.20 -20.20
N SER A 31 20.64 0.30 -21.19
CA SER A 31 20.51 -0.69 -22.25
C SER A 31 21.30 -0.22 -23.46
N ASP A 32 22.49 -0.79 -23.66
CA ASP A 32 23.17 -0.71 -24.95
C ASP A 32 22.38 -1.49 -26.01
N THR A 33 22.22 -0.87 -27.17
CA THR A 33 21.39 -1.35 -28.27
C THR A 33 22.11 -2.43 -29.07
N ASP A 34 21.97 -3.68 -28.63
CA ASP A 34 22.29 -4.84 -29.46
C ASP A 34 21.16 -5.05 -30.50
N THR A 35 21.55 -5.06 -31.77
CA THR A 35 20.69 -5.05 -32.98
C THR A 35 20.48 -6.44 -33.58
N SER A 36 20.65 -7.51 -32.79
CA SER A 36 20.25 -8.85 -33.20
C SER A 36 18.72 -8.92 -33.40
N ASN A 37 18.27 -9.46 -34.55
CA ASN A 37 16.88 -9.68 -34.98
C ASN A 37 15.89 -9.89 -33.82
N LYS A 38 15.28 -8.79 -33.35
CA LYS A 38 14.29 -8.83 -32.28
C LYS A 38 12.99 -9.34 -32.87
N ASN A 39 12.66 -10.60 -32.58
CA ASN A 39 11.29 -11.11 -32.68
C ASN A 39 10.37 -10.09 -32.02
N ILE A 40 9.60 -9.34 -32.82
CA ILE A 40 8.67 -8.35 -32.31
C ILE A 40 7.67 -9.12 -31.45
N PRO A 41 7.64 -8.92 -30.12
CA PRO A 41 6.77 -9.70 -29.26
C PRO A 41 5.32 -9.44 -29.67
N LYS A 42 4.57 -10.52 -29.97
CA LYS A 42 3.14 -10.40 -30.30
C LYS A 42 2.43 -9.71 -29.12
N ILE A 43 1.92 -8.50 -29.36
CA ILE A 43 1.18 -7.72 -28.37
C ILE A 43 -0.07 -8.50 -27.94
N SER A 44 -0.21 -8.73 -26.64
CA SER A 44 -1.34 -9.47 -26.06
C SER A 44 -2.68 -8.75 -26.33
N ILE A 45 -3.79 -9.51 -26.38
CA ILE A 45 -5.13 -8.90 -26.50
C ILE A 45 -5.45 -7.96 -25.32
N TYR A 46 -4.99 -8.32 -24.11
CA TYR A 46 -5.14 -7.48 -22.93
C TYR A 46 -4.42 -6.14 -23.11
N SER A 47 -3.18 -6.16 -23.60
CA SER A 47 -2.39 -4.95 -23.87
C SER A 47 -3.08 -4.04 -24.89
N LYS A 48 -3.68 -4.60 -25.96
CA LYS A 48 -4.44 -3.82 -26.94
C LYS A 48 -5.65 -3.12 -26.29
N ILE A 49 -6.42 -3.85 -25.49
CA ILE A 49 -7.62 -3.35 -24.82
C ILE A 49 -7.24 -2.25 -23.81
N THR A 50 -6.24 -2.47 -22.96
CA THR A 50 -5.86 -1.51 -21.92
C THR A 50 -5.20 -0.27 -22.50
N ARG A 51 -4.38 -0.39 -23.56
CA ARG A 51 -3.86 0.76 -24.32
C ARG A 51 -4.98 1.56 -24.96
N PHE A 52 -6.02 0.90 -25.49
CA PHE A 52 -7.19 1.60 -26.05
C PHE A 52 -7.88 2.46 -24.98
N PHE A 53 -8.19 1.89 -23.81
CA PHE A 53 -8.84 2.64 -22.74
C PHE A 53 -8.00 3.82 -22.25
N VAL A 54 -6.70 3.61 -22.01
CA VAL A 54 -5.81 4.69 -21.56
C VAL A 54 -5.68 5.76 -22.64
N LYS A 55 -5.49 5.40 -23.92
CA LYS A 55 -5.49 6.34 -25.04
C LYS A 55 -6.77 7.18 -25.10
N HIS A 56 -7.93 6.54 -24.92
CA HIS A 56 -9.20 7.23 -24.91
C HIS A 56 -9.30 8.24 -23.74
N THR A 57 -8.85 7.85 -22.54
CA THR A 57 -8.76 8.78 -21.39
C THR A 57 -7.82 9.94 -21.68
N VAL A 58 -6.66 9.70 -22.28
CA VAL A 58 -5.68 10.73 -22.64
C VAL A 58 -6.25 11.69 -23.69
N ALA A 59 -6.95 11.18 -24.72
CA ALA A 59 -7.55 11.98 -25.78
C ALA A 59 -8.56 13.02 -25.25
N ARG A 60 -9.21 12.74 -24.11
CA ARG A 60 -10.16 13.65 -23.45
C ARG A 60 -9.49 14.77 -22.63
N THR A 61 -8.16 14.78 -22.53
CA THR A 61 -7.41 15.83 -21.83
C THR A 61 -7.37 17.09 -22.69
N LYS A 62 -7.99 18.19 -22.21
CA LYS A 62 -8.08 19.47 -22.94
C LYS A 62 -6.75 20.21 -23.04
N ASP A 63 -5.93 20.14 -21.99
CA ASP A 63 -4.60 20.76 -21.94
C ASP A 63 -3.64 20.02 -22.90
N LYS A 64 -3.11 20.74 -23.90
CA LYS A 64 -2.28 20.17 -24.96
C LYS A 64 -0.95 19.63 -24.46
N GLU A 65 -0.27 20.37 -23.58
CA GLU A 65 1.04 19.97 -23.05
C GLU A 65 0.90 18.78 -22.11
N LYS A 66 -0.11 18.81 -21.24
CA LYS A 66 -0.44 17.69 -20.36
C LYS A 66 -0.82 16.44 -21.16
N ARG A 67 -1.61 16.61 -22.22
CA ARG A 67 -1.95 15.51 -23.15
C ARG A 67 -0.71 14.93 -23.82
N LYS A 68 0.22 15.77 -24.29
CA LYS A 68 1.50 15.34 -24.88
C LYS A 68 2.30 14.50 -23.89
N SER A 69 2.43 14.98 -22.65
CA SER A 69 3.09 14.23 -21.56
C SER A 69 2.37 12.91 -21.23
N TYR A 70 1.04 12.87 -21.27
CA TYR A 70 0.28 11.65 -21.00
C TYR A 70 0.40 10.61 -22.11
N LEU A 71 0.56 11.04 -23.37
CA LEU A 71 0.79 10.11 -24.49
C LEU A 71 2.06 9.28 -24.29
N THR A 72 3.11 9.84 -23.70
CA THR A 72 4.36 9.11 -23.42
C THR A 72 4.25 8.13 -22.26
N GLN A 73 3.16 8.19 -21.48
CA GLN A 73 2.91 7.35 -20.30
C GLN A 73 1.92 6.21 -20.56
N ILE A 74 1.38 6.11 -21.78
CA ILE A 74 0.35 5.12 -22.12
C ILE A 74 0.83 3.72 -21.75
N ASP A 75 2.07 3.36 -22.07
CA ASP A 75 2.55 1.99 -21.89
C ASP A 75 2.67 1.62 -20.41
N ASP A 76 3.27 2.49 -19.60
CA ASP A 76 3.39 2.29 -18.15
C ASP A 76 2.01 2.23 -17.48
N SER A 77 1.12 3.18 -17.80
CA SER A 77 -0.24 3.23 -17.24
C SER A 77 -1.09 2.04 -17.68
N SER A 78 -0.95 1.60 -18.93
CA SER A 78 -1.68 0.44 -19.47
C SER A 78 -1.18 -0.88 -18.91
N LYS A 79 0.11 -0.98 -18.52
CA LYS A 79 0.68 -2.21 -17.98
C LYS A 79 0.03 -2.64 -16.66
N ASN A 80 -0.16 -1.71 -15.73
CA ASN A 80 -0.84 -2.01 -14.46
C ASN A 80 -2.31 -2.42 -14.69
N LEU A 81 -2.99 -1.78 -15.63
CA LEU A 81 -4.36 -2.18 -16.02
C LEU A 81 -4.37 -3.54 -16.73
N GLU A 82 -3.34 -3.85 -17.53
CA GLU A 82 -3.20 -5.13 -18.21
C GLU A 82 -3.04 -6.25 -17.19
N ASP A 83 -2.17 -6.08 -16.20
CA ASP A 83 -1.95 -7.06 -15.15
C ASP A 83 -3.22 -7.27 -14.31
N LEU A 84 -3.94 -6.18 -14.00
CA LEU A 84 -5.25 -6.23 -13.34
C LEU A 84 -6.24 -7.08 -14.14
N VAL A 85 -6.48 -6.75 -15.42
CA VAL A 85 -7.45 -7.44 -16.28
C VAL A 85 -7.04 -8.89 -16.49
N LYS A 86 -5.76 -9.15 -16.76
CA LYS A 86 -5.23 -10.51 -16.96
C LYS A 86 -5.44 -11.39 -15.73
N HIS A 87 -5.09 -10.92 -14.54
CA HIS A 87 -5.26 -11.71 -13.32
C HIS A 87 -6.72 -11.89 -12.95
N PHE A 88 -7.53 -10.83 -13.13
CA PHE A 88 -8.95 -10.89 -12.89
C PHE A 88 -9.65 -11.87 -13.83
N THR A 89 -9.42 -11.80 -15.14
CA THR A 89 -9.99 -12.74 -16.12
C THR A 89 -9.63 -14.18 -15.79
N LYS A 90 -8.37 -14.47 -15.43
CA LYS A 90 -7.96 -15.82 -15.02
C LYS A 90 -8.68 -16.29 -13.76
N LEU A 91 -8.83 -15.42 -12.76
CA LEU A 91 -9.57 -15.75 -11.54
C LEU A 91 -11.06 -16.01 -11.85
N SER A 92 -11.68 -15.18 -12.70
CA SER A 92 -13.08 -15.32 -13.14
C SER A 92 -13.35 -16.64 -13.87
N ILE A 93 -12.48 -17.02 -14.80
CA ILE A 93 -12.64 -18.26 -15.58
C ILE A 93 -12.46 -19.49 -14.68
N ASN A 94 -11.41 -19.49 -13.85
CA ASN A 94 -11.05 -20.67 -13.08
C ASN A 94 -11.89 -20.81 -11.79
N ASN A 95 -12.37 -19.70 -11.23
CA ASN A 95 -13.03 -19.65 -9.92
C ASN A 95 -14.11 -18.54 -9.86
N PRO A 96 -15.21 -18.66 -10.63
CA PRO A 96 -16.20 -17.58 -10.77
C PRO A 96 -16.86 -17.18 -9.43
N LEU A 97 -17.22 -18.15 -8.58
CA LEU A 97 -17.83 -17.87 -7.27
C LEU A 97 -16.86 -17.11 -6.34
N LYS A 98 -15.59 -17.54 -6.26
CA LYS A 98 -14.56 -16.84 -5.46
C LYS A 98 -14.32 -15.42 -6.00
N THR A 99 -14.39 -15.25 -7.32
CA THR A 99 -14.31 -13.94 -7.97
C THR A 99 -15.44 -13.01 -7.54
N ILE A 100 -16.68 -13.50 -7.55
CA ILE A 100 -17.85 -12.72 -7.11
C ILE A 100 -17.68 -12.31 -5.64
N SER A 101 -17.24 -13.22 -4.77
CA SER A 101 -16.95 -12.91 -3.37
C SER A 101 -15.87 -11.83 -3.22
N PHE A 102 -14.79 -11.93 -4.01
CA PHE A 102 -13.71 -10.96 -4.00
C PHE A 102 -14.15 -9.57 -4.51
N LEU A 103 -14.97 -9.51 -5.56
CA LEU A 103 -15.57 -8.26 -6.04
C LEU A 103 -16.52 -7.64 -5.02
N ALA A 104 -17.35 -8.45 -4.37
CA ALA A 104 -18.23 -7.99 -3.30
C ALA A 104 -17.42 -7.39 -2.15
N TYR A 105 -16.27 -8.00 -1.80
CA TYR A 105 -15.33 -7.45 -0.83
C TYR A 105 -14.74 -6.10 -1.28
N ILE A 106 -14.20 -6.00 -2.51
CA ILE A 106 -13.66 -4.73 -3.03
C ILE A 106 -14.72 -3.63 -3.00
N LYS A 107 -15.96 -3.96 -3.43
CA LYS A 107 -17.08 -3.01 -3.41
C LYS A 107 -17.39 -2.54 -1.98
N LYS A 108 -17.47 -3.47 -1.02
CA LYS A 108 -17.72 -3.14 0.39
C LYS A 108 -16.60 -2.25 0.95
N TRP A 109 -15.35 -2.63 0.73
CA TRP A 109 -14.18 -1.83 1.15
C TRP A 109 -14.21 -0.43 0.54
N SER A 110 -14.43 -0.32 -0.76
CA SER A 110 -14.49 0.97 -1.45
C SER A 110 -15.63 1.83 -0.93
N ALA A 111 -16.80 1.25 -0.64
CA ALA A 111 -17.93 1.98 -0.06
C ALA A 111 -17.58 2.51 1.33
N THR A 112 -17.05 1.66 2.22
CA THR A 112 -16.60 2.07 3.56
C THR A 112 -15.58 3.19 3.50
N TYR A 113 -14.57 3.09 2.62
CA TYR A 113 -13.57 4.14 2.46
C TYR A 113 -14.20 5.47 2.01
N VAL A 114 -15.05 5.43 0.99
CA VAL A 114 -15.74 6.61 0.46
C VAL A 114 -16.66 7.25 1.50
N ASP A 115 -17.38 6.43 2.28
CA ASP A 115 -18.32 6.93 3.29
C ASP A 115 -17.58 7.64 4.42
N VAL A 116 -16.47 7.08 4.90
CA VAL A 116 -15.63 7.73 5.92
C VAL A 116 -15.03 9.03 5.40
N GLN A 117 -14.57 9.04 4.15
CA GLN A 117 -14.06 10.24 3.49
C GLN A 117 -15.14 11.34 3.36
N LYS A 118 -16.39 10.97 3.09
CA LYS A 118 -17.52 11.91 3.01
C LYS A 118 -17.91 12.49 4.36
N LYS A 119 -17.75 11.74 5.45
CA LYS A 119 -18.04 12.20 6.82
C LYS A 119 -16.99 13.18 7.36
N SER A 120 -15.84 13.29 6.71
CA SER A 120 -14.80 14.24 7.12
C SER A 120 -15.25 15.68 6.87
N ASP A 121 -15.20 16.50 7.91
CA ASP A 121 -15.37 17.96 7.85
C ASP A 121 -14.15 18.64 7.20
N GLY A 122 -13.03 17.94 7.05
CA GLY A 122 -11.79 18.46 6.51
C GLY A 122 -10.90 19.12 7.55
N ILE A 123 -11.16 18.91 8.84
CA ILE A 123 -10.33 19.38 9.94
C ILE A 123 -9.59 18.17 10.54
N GLY A 124 -8.27 18.27 10.69
CA GLY A 124 -7.49 17.14 11.18
C GLY A 124 -6.04 17.49 11.48
N HIS A 125 -5.32 16.52 12.07
CA HIS A 125 -3.92 16.69 12.42
C HIS A 125 -3.04 16.73 11.16
N LEU A 126 -2.24 17.79 10.98
CA LEU A 126 -1.24 17.88 9.92
C LEU A 126 -0.08 16.93 10.20
N ILE A 127 -0.10 15.75 9.60
CA ILE A 127 0.89 14.70 9.83
C ILE A 127 2.17 14.85 8.99
N TYR A 128 2.19 15.82 8.08
CA TYR A 128 3.34 16.10 7.21
C TYR A 128 4.39 16.95 7.94
N THR A 129 5.55 16.36 8.21
CA THR A 129 6.60 16.96 9.03
C THR A 129 7.80 17.46 8.20
N GLN A 130 8.78 18.09 8.86
CA GLN A 130 10.07 18.41 8.23
C GLN A 130 10.82 17.18 7.71
N HIS A 131 10.57 15.99 8.28
CA HIS A 131 11.21 14.75 7.81
C HIS A 131 10.60 14.27 6.50
N ASP A 132 9.27 14.36 6.39
CA ASP A 132 8.54 14.07 5.15
C ASP A 132 8.89 15.08 4.06
N HIS A 133 9.12 16.33 4.45
CA HIS A 133 9.51 17.40 3.55
C HIS A 133 10.87 17.17 2.88
N LYS A 134 11.85 16.63 3.62
CA LYS A 134 13.19 16.31 3.09
C LYS A 134 13.20 15.23 2.01
N ILE A 135 12.17 14.38 1.96
CA ILE A 135 12.05 13.39 0.89
C ILE A 135 11.66 14.15 -0.39
N PRO A 136 12.37 14.03 -1.52
CA PRO A 136 11.98 14.72 -2.75
C PRO A 136 10.63 14.21 -3.26
N PHE A 137 9.86 15.09 -3.91
CA PHE A 137 8.67 14.67 -4.65
C PHE A 137 9.10 14.09 -5.99
N LYS A 138 8.90 12.78 -6.18
CA LYS A 138 9.23 12.02 -7.39
C LYS A 138 7.96 11.37 -7.93
N PRO A 139 7.15 12.09 -8.73
CA PRO A 139 5.82 11.64 -9.11
C PRO A 139 5.83 10.41 -10.04
N GLU A 140 6.96 10.08 -10.67
CA GLU A 140 7.16 8.87 -11.48
C GLU A 140 7.07 7.55 -10.69
N TYR A 141 7.20 7.60 -9.37
CA TYR A 141 6.95 6.45 -8.49
C TYR A 141 5.46 6.06 -8.42
N ASP A 142 4.58 6.80 -9.11
CA ASP A 142 3.15 6.49 -9.18
C ASP A 142 2.85 5.13 -9.79
N ILE A 143 3.72 4.62 -10.67
CA ILE A 143 3.58 3.29 -11.26
C ILE A 143 3.67 2.20 -10.19
N ASP A 144 4.60 2.32 -9.25
CA ASP A 144 4.70 1.37 -8.13
C ASP A 144 3.59 1.58 -7.10
N TYR A 145 3.17 2.83 -6.88
CA TYR A 145 2.08 3.16 -5.97
C TYR A 145 0.76 2.48 -6.37
N ILE A 146 0.41 2.46 -7.66
CA ILE A 146 -0.87 1.88 -8.10
C ILE A 146 -0.86 0.35 -8.22
N LYS A 147 0.30 -0.31 -8.05
CA LYS A 147 0.43 -1.78 -8.16
C LYS A 147 -0.31 -2.57 -7.08
N ILE A 148 -0.76 -1.91 -6.00
CA ILE A 148 -1.43 -2.60 -4.90
C ILE A 148 -2.67 -3.39 -5.36
N ILE A 149 -3.45 -2.85 -6.29
CA ILE A 149 -4.67 -3.52 -6.77
C ILE A 149 -4.30 -4.74 -7.63
N PRO A 150 -3.48 -4.62 -8.70
CA PRO A 150 -2.98 -5.80 -9.42
C PRO A 150 -2.37 -6.87 -8.50
N GLN A 151 -1.59 -6.47 -7.50
CA GLN A 151 -0.96 -7.37 -6.54
C GLN A 151 -1.98 -8.12 -5.67
N LEU A 152 -3.00 -7.42 -5.17
CA LEU A 152 -4.11 -8.04 -4.43
C LEU A 152 -4.85 -9.07 -5.28
N ILE A 153 -5.14 -8.76 -6.55
CA ILE A 153 -5.80 -9.71 -7.47
C ILE A 153 -4.89 -10.89 -7.77
N PHE A 154 -3.61 -10.64 -8.01
CA PHE A 154 -2.62 -11.70 -8.25
C PHE A 154 -2.58 -12.69 -7.08
N CYS A 155 -2.43 -12.20 -5.86
CA CYS A 155 -2.43 -13.04 -4.66
C CYS A 155 -3.78 -13.74 -4.47
N GLY A 156 -4.90 -13.02 -4.64
CA GLY A 156 -6.23 -13.62 -4.56
C GLY A 156 -6.43 -14.76 -5.56
N LYS A 157 -5.91 -14.62 -6.77
CA LYS A 157 -5.88 -15.68 -7.80
C LYS A 157 -5.05 -16.88 -7.34
N GLU A 158 -3.84 -16.68 -6.82
CA GLU A 158 -3.00 -17.79 -6.35
C GLU A 158 -3.60 -18.50 -5.13
N ILE A 159 -4.10 -17.73 -4.16
CA ILE A 159 -4.88 -18.25 -3.02
C ILE A 159 -6.06 -19.09 -3.51
N ALA A 160 -6.84 -18.57 -4.47
CA ALA A 160 -8.05 -19.24 -4.94
C ALA A 160 -7.78 -20.61 -5.59
N LYS A 161 -6.58 -20.89 -6.09
CA LYS A 161 -6.23 -22.19 -6.65
C LYS A 161 -6.07 -23.27 -5.59
N TRP A 162 -5.44 -22.94 -4.47
CA TRP A 162 -4.98 -23.93 -3.49
C TRP A 162 -5.87 -24.01 -2.26
N TYR A 163 -6.50 -22.89 -1.87
CA TYR A 163 -7.14 -22.76 -0.57
C TYR A 163 -8.63 -23.07 -0.61
N LYS A 164 -9.08 -23.70 0.48
CA LYS A 164 -10.49 -23.97 0.75
C LYS A 164 -11.25 -22.67 1.00
N LYS A 165 -12.57 -22.74 0.96
CA LYS A 165 -13.45 -21.56 1.10
C LYS A 165 -13.26 -20.87 2.45
N GLU A 166 -12.99 -21.65 3.49
CA GLU A 166 -12.80 -21.20 4.88
C GLU A 166 -11.54 -20.36 5.00
N GLU A 167 -10.44 -20.81 4.43
CA GLU A 167 -9.15 -20.10 4.44
C GLU A 167 -9.23 -18.80 3.62
N LEU A 168 -9.89 -18.83 2.46
CA LEU A 168 -10.18 -17.62 1.69
C LEU A 168 -11.03 -16.63 2.50
N THR A 169 -12.02 -17.14 3.24
CA THR A 169 -12.87 -16.31 4.10
C THR A 169 -12.03 -15.67 5.20
N GLN A 170 -11.14 -16.42 5.85
CA GLN A 170 -10.23 -15.91 6.88
C GLN A 170 -9.31 -14.79 6.34
N ILE A 171 -8.77 -14.95 5.14
CA ILE A 171 -7.98 -13.92 4.46
C ILE A 171 -8.82 -12.65 4.28
N ILE A 172 -10.02 -12.78 3.71
CA ILE A 172 -10.94 -11.65 3.52
C ILE A 172 -11.28 -10.99 4.86
N GLN A 173 -11.50 -11.77 5.92
CA GLN A 173 -11.76 -11.23 7.27
C GLN A 173 -10.56 -10.46 7.83
N ALA A 174 -9.32 -10.90 7.60
CA ALA A 174 -8.14 -10.15 7.99
C ALA A 174 -8.08 -8.76 7.31
N TYR A 175 -8.39 -8.69 6.02
CA TYR A 175 -8.46 -7.41 5.33
C TYR A 175 -9.63 -6.54 5.81
N LEU A 176 -10.83 -7.11 5.98
CA LEU A 176 -11.99 -6.39 6.51
C LEU A 176 -11.73 -5.83 7.91
N HIS A 177 -11.08 -6.61 8.76
CA HIS A 177 -10.69 -6.19 10.09
C HIS A 177 -9.69 -5.04 10.06
N SER A 178 -8.68 -5.10 9.19
CA SER A 178 -7.73 -4.00 9.04
C SER A 178 -8.39 -2.71 8.52
N ALA A 179 -9.36 -2.83 7.61
CA ALA A 179 -10.15 -1.71 7.12
C ALA A 179 -11.04 -1.12 8.23
N LYS A 180 -11.65 -1.97 9.07
CA LYS A 180 -12.45 -1.53 10.21
C LYS A 180 -11.60 -0.79 11.24
N ILE A 181 -10.43 -1.32 11.60
CA ILE A 181 -9.48 -0.66 12.49
C ILE A 181 -9.08 0.73 11.94
N ALA A 182 -8.76 0.82 10.66
CA ALA A 182 -8.40 2.09 10.03
C ALA A 182 -9.58 3.06 9.98
N GLN A 183 -10.79 2.57 9.67
CA GLN A 183 -12.02 3.35 9.74
C GLN A 183 -12.21 3.96 11.13
N ASP A 184 -12.00 3.19 12.20
CA ASP A 184 -12.13 3.69 13.57
C ASP A 184 -11.12 4.83 13.84
N VAL A 185 -9.91 4.77 13.28
CA VAL A 185 -8.97 5.91 13.34
C VAL A 185 -9.52 7.11 12.57
N PHE A 186 -9.96 6.91 11.34
CA PHE A 186 -10.43 7.99 10.47
C PHE A 186 -11.68 8.70 11.02
N GLU A 187 -12.58 7.98 11.66
CA GLU A 187 -13.80 8.54 12.25
C GLU A 187 -13.51 9.33 13.54
N ASN A 188 -12.49 8.94 14.32
CA ASN A 188 -12.18 9.57 15.60
C ASN A 188 -11.03 10.58 15.56
N HIS A 189 -10.07 10.41 14.66
CA HIS A 189 -8.78 11.12 14.62
C HIS A 189 -8.36 11.41 13.18
N GLN A 190 -9.07 12.32 12.53
CA GLN A 190 -8.75 12.73 11.17
C GLN A 190 -7.32 13.29 11.08
N THR A 191 -6.66 12.92 9.99
CA THR A 191 -5.29 13.33 9.67
C THR A 191 -5.25 13.97 8.29
N ILE A 192 -4.31 14.89 8.08
CA ILE A 192 -4.18 15.65 6.84
C ILE A 192 -2.76 15.53 6.29
N MET A 193 -2.68 15.10 5.03
CA MET A 193 -1.44 15.02 4.24
C MET A 193 -1.55 15.94 3.01
N PRO A 194 -0.70 16.96 2.87
CA PRO A 194 -0.71 17.85 1.71
C PRO A 194 -0.48 17.08 0.41
N ARG A 195 -1.23 17.43 -0.64
CA ARG A 195 -1.11 16.82 -1.97
C ARG A 195 -0.34 17.72 -2.92
N PHE A 196 0.73 17.16 -3.49
CA PHE A 196 1.58 17.83 -4.46
C PHE A 196 0.99 17.58 -5.85
N LYS A 197 0.22 18.55 -6.36
CA LYS A 197 -0.58 18.40 -7.61
C LYS A 197 0.10 18.97 -8.85
N ASN A 198 1.23 19.67 -8.69
CA ASN A 198 1.99 20.25 -9.79
C ASN A 198 2.88 19.18 -10.45
N HIS A 199 2.28 18.29 -11.23
CA HIS A 199 2.96 17.26 -12.01
C HIS A 199 2.14 16.86 -13.24
N ASN A 200 2.82 16.21 -14.20
CA ASN A 200 2.23 15.74 -15.45
C ASN A 200 2.09 14.21 -15.52
N ARG A 201 1.91 13.57 -14.36
CA ARG A 201 1.71 12.11 -14.24
C ARG A 201 0.24 11.70 -14.26
N LEU A 202 -0.16 10.86 -15.21
CA LEU A 202 -1.55 10.47 -15.47
C LEU A 202 -2.15 9.66 -14.31
N SER A 203 -1.44 8.61 -13.88
CA SER A 203 -1.92 7.70 -12.84
C SER A 203 -2.02 8.44 -11.50
N LEU A 204 -0.95 9.15 -11.10
CA LEU A 204 -0.98 9.97 -9.88
C LEU A 204 -2.08 11.03 -9.91
N GLY A 205 -2.28 11.71 -11.04
CA GLY A 205 -3.30 12.74 -11.17
C GLY A 205 -4.72 12.17 -11.08
N THR A 206 -4.89 10.90 -11.42
CA THR A 206 -6.17 10.18 -11.26
C THR A 206 -6.38 9.78 -9.80
N VAL A 207 -5.35 9.20 -9.16
CA VAL A 207 -5.36 8.87 -7.73
C VAL A 207 -5.73 10.09 -6.91
N GLN A 208 -5.04 11.22 -7.08
CA GLN A 208 -5.24 12.43 -6.28
C GLN A 208 -6.61 13.12 -6.50
N LYS A 209 -7.35 12.77 -7.55
CA LYS A 209 -8.74 13.25 -7.74
C LYS A 209 -9.71 12.49 -6.83
N ILE A 210 -9.49 11.18 -6.72
CA ILE A 210 -10.31 10.24 -5.97
C ILE A 210 -9.94 10.30 -4.49
N ASP A 211 -8.64 10.27 -4.20
CA ASP A 211 -8.07 10.20 -2.86
C ASP A 211 -7.80 11.61 -2.30
N LYS A 212 -8.63 12.02 -1.35
CA LYS A 212 -8.57 13.35 -0.73
C LYS A 212 -7.37 13.45 0.23
N PRO A 213 -6.88 14.67 0.55
CA PRO A 213 -5.74 14.88 1.46
C PRO A 213 -6.06 14.62 2.94
N ILE A 214 -7.10 13.83 3.24
CA ILE A 214 -7.68 13.64 4.57
C ILE A 214 -7.73 12.13 4.88
N ASN A 215 -7.71 11.78 6.17
CA ASN A 215 -7.76 10.39 6.65
C ASN A 215 -6.64 9.52 6.05
N CYS A 216 -5.41 10.03 6.09
CA CYS A 216 -4.26 9.35 5.49
C CYS A 216 -3.57 8.35 6.44
N CYS A 217 -3.75 8.50 7.76
CA CYS A 217 -3.17 7.64 8.79
C CYS A 217 -4.22 6.71 9.40
N PRO A 218 -4.04 5.37 9.39
CA PRO A 218 -2.91 4.63 8.82
C PRO A 218 -2.95 4.54 7.28
N SER A 219 -1.80 4.30 6.64
CA SER A 219 -1.76 4.05 5.20
C SER A 219 -2.33 2.67 4.84
N MET A 220 -3.48 2.65 4.17
CA MET A 220 -4.08 1.39 3.70
C MET A 220 -3.25 0.69 2.62
N HIS A 221 -2.50 1.43 1.80
CA HIS A 221 -1.56 0.84 0.83
C HIS A 221 -0.50 0.01 1.54
N ILE A 222 0.05 0.53 2.64
CA ILE A 222 1.04 -0.17 3.46
C ILE A 222 0.42 -1.31 4.23
N THR A 223 -0.74 -1.09 4.86
CA THR A 223 -1.49 -2.15 5.57
C THR A 223 -1.70 -3.36 4.67
N TYR A 224 -2.21 -3.15 3.46
CA TYR A 224 -2.50 -4.24 2.53
C TYR A 224 -1.23 -4.87 1.98
N SER A 225 -0.24 -4.09 1.55
CA SER A 225 1.02 -4.65 1.03
C SER A 225 1.76 -5.48 2.08
N THR A 226 1.68 -5.09 3.35
CA THR A 226 2.29 -5.81 4.46
C THR A 226 1.51 -7.07 4.81
N LEU A 227 0.18 -7.04 4.76
CA LEU A 227 -0.66 -8.24 4.90
C LEU A 227 -0.39 -9.24 3.78
N ILE A 228 -0.38 -8.78 2.51
CA ILE A 228 -0.05 -9.62 1.36
C ILE A 228 1.34 -10.24 1.51
N TYR A 229 2.34 -9.44 1.93
CA TYR A 229 3.69 -9.96 2.16
C TYR A 229 3.70 -11.08 3.20
N ASN A 230 3.05 -10.87 4.35
CA ASN A 230 3.02 -11.86 5.41
C ASN A 230 2.24 -13.13 5.02
N LEU A 231 1.10 -12.99 4.35
CA LEU A 231 0.35 -14.12 3.80
C LEU A 231 1.16 -14.85 2.72
N GLY A 232 1.68 -14.10 1.74
CA GLY A 232 2.45 -14.58 0.61
C GLY A 232 3.61 -15.47 1.01
N LYS A 233 4.31 -15.11 2.09
CA LYS A 233 5.42 -15.87 2.66
C LYS A 233 5.06 -17.33 3.00
N TYR A 234 3.83 -17.59 3.41
CA TYR A 234 3.38 -18.90 3.85
C TYR A 234 2.61 -19.68 2.76
N ILE A 235 2.10 -18.97 1.75
CA ILE A 235 1.11 -19.55 0.81
C ILE A 235 1.58 -19.57 -0.65
N LEU A 236 2.61 -18.78 -1.01
CA LEU A 236 3.06 -18.67 -2.39
C LEU A 236 4.37 -19.44 -2.63
N PRO A 237 4.58 -19.95 -3.85
CA PRO A 237 5.90 -20.39 -4.30
C PRO A 237 6.95 -19.28 -4.10
N ARG A 238 8.21 -19.69 -3.91
CA ARG A 238 9.32 -18.76 -3.60
C ARG A 238 9.46 -17.64 -4.65
N GLU A 239 9.38 -17.97 -5.94
CA GLU A 239 9.46 -17.01 -7.04
C GLU A 239 8.37 -15.94 -6.98
N ASP A 240 7.11 -16.35 -6.81
CA ASP A 240 5.98 -15.44 -6.67
C ASP A 240 6.10 -14.58 -5.40
N PHE A 241 6.61 -15.16 -4.30
CA PHE A 241 6.83 -14.43 -3.05
C PHE A 241 7.93 -13.37 -3.16
N ASP A 242 9.02 -13.64 -3.88
CA ASP A 242 10.10 -12.67 -4.07
C ASP A 242 9.61 -11.41 -4.82
N ASP A 243 8.72 -11.59 -5.80
CA ASP A 243 8.04 -10.48 -6.48
C ASP A 243 7.14 -9.68 -5.53
N ILE A 244 6.37 -10.36 -4.67
CA ILE A 244 5.55 -9.70 -3.63
C ILE A 244 6.43 -8.89 -2.68
N LYS A 245 7.53 -9.48 -2.20
CA LYS A 245 8.48 -8.83 -1.30
C LYS A 245 9.09 -7.58 -1.93
N LYS A 246 9.50 -7.66 -3.19
CA LYS A 246 10.01 -6.52 -3.97
C LYS A 246 8.95 -5.42 -4.09
N ASN A 247 7.73 -5.78 -4.48
CA ASN A 247 6.64 -4.83 -4.63
C ASN A 247 6.24 -4.16 -3.31
N THR A 248 6.23 -4.88 -2.19
CA THR A 248 5.95 -4.29 -0.88
C THR A 248 7.04 -3.30 -0.45
N LYS A 249 8.33 -3.61 -0.69
CA LYS A 249 9.42 -2.64 -0.51
C LYS A 249 9.22 -1.39 -1.37
N ASN A 250 8.92 -1.58 -2.66
CA ASN A 250 8.67 -0.47 -3.58
C ASN A 250 7.45 0.37 -3.16
N MET A 251 6.39 -0.25 -2.63
CA MET A 251 5.21 0.44 -2.13
C MET A 251 5.55 1.39 -0.98
N ILE A 252 6.33 0.92 0.00
CA ILE A 252 6.80 1.76 1.14
C ILE A 252 7.50 3.03 0.62
N ASN A 253 8.31 2.89 -0.43
CA ASN A 253 9.06 4.02 -0.98
C ASN A 253 8.17 4.91 -1.84
N SER A 254 7.31 4.30 -2.66
CA SER A 254 6.47 5.01 -3.63
C SER A 254 5.45 5.90 -2.94
N VAL A 255 4.83 5.47 -1.83
CA VAL A 255 3.87 6.30 -1.08
C VAL A 255 4.50 7.59 -0.55
N LEU A 256 5.80 7.57 -0.21
CA LEU A 256 6.55 8.73 0.29
C LEU A 256 7.02 9.65 -0.82
N TYR A 257 7.57 9.07 -1.89
CA TYR A 257 8.05 9.81 -3.05
C TYR A 257 6.92 10.50 -3.82
N THR A 258 5.75 9.87 -3.90
CA THR A 258 4.54 10.45 -4.50
C THR A 258 3.79 11.41 -3.57
N LYS A 259 4.30 11.62 -2.34
CA LYS A 259 3.67 12.44 -1.30
C LYS A 259 2.21 12.06 -1.05
N GLN A 260 1.91 10.76 -1.16
CA GLN A 260 0.58 10.25 -0.82
C GLN A 260 0.46 9.94 0.67
N HIS A 261 1.58 9.65 1.34
CA HIS A 261 1.62 9.37 2.77
C HIS A 261 2.84 10.01 3.44
N ALA A 262 2.72 10.21 4.75
CA ALA A 262 3.81 10.57 5.64
C ALA A 262 4.52 9.32 6.21
N LEU A 263 5.70 9.50 6.78
CA LEU A 263 6.51 8.47 7.45
C LEU A 263 5.74 7.78 8.58
N ILE A 264 4.92 8.54 9.32
CA ILE A 264 4.12 7.98 10.42
C ILE A 264 2.97 7.11 9.89
N ASP A 265 2.39 7.41 8.72
CA ASP A 265 1.32 6.60 8.11
C ASP A 265 1.79 5.19 7.81
N ILE A 266 3.05 5.04 7.41
CA ILE A 266 3.69 3.74 7.14
C ILE A 266 3.81 2.96 8.44
N SER A 267 4.27 3.61 9.50
CA SER A 267 4.45 2.99 10.83
C SER A 267 3.12 2.43 11.34
N PHE A 268 2.06 3.24 11.27
CA PHE A 268 0.72 2.81 11.66
C PHE A 268 0.09 1.83 10.68
N GLY A 269 0.42 1.89 9.38
CA GLY A 269 0.01 0.89 8.39
C GLY A 269 0.58 -0.50 8.68
N ILE A 270 1.88 -0.59 9.02
CA ILE A 270 2.53 -1.85 9.44
C ILE A 270 1.88 -2.37 10.72
N LEU A 271 1.63 -1.51 11.71
CA LEU A 271 0.96 -1.91 12.95
C LEU A 271 -0.48 -2.40 12.72
N CYS A 272 -1.24 -1.72 11.87
CA CYS A 272 -2.61 -2.13 11.48
C CYS A 272 -2.60 -3.52 10.81
N ALA A 273 -1.62 -3.77 9.94
CA ALA A 273 -1.40 -5.08 9.33
C ALA A 273 -1.07 -6.14 10.37
N LYS A 274 -0.16 -5.86 11.32
CA LYS A 274 0.21 -6.80 12.40
C LYS A 274 -0.99 -7.22 13.23
N ILE A 275 -1.76 -6.24 13.72
CA ILE A 275 -2.94 -6.49 14.56
C ILE A 275 -3.93 -7.40 13.84
N SER A 276 -4.17 -7.15 12.56
CA SER A 276 -5.10 -7.95 11.78
C SER A 276 -4.53 -9.32 11.46
N PHE A 277 -3.25 -9.42 11.09
CA PHE A 277 -2.61 -10.70 10.82
C PHE A 277 -2.64 -11.61 12.05
N GLU A 278 -2.18 -11.14 13.21
CA GLU A 278 -2.07 -11.96 14.42
C GLU A 278 -3.42 -12.39 14.99
N LYS A 279 -4.49 -11.60 14.74
CA LYS A 279 -5.85 -11.99 15.10
C LYS A 279 -6.33 -13.21 14.31
N PHE A 280 -6.05 -13.26 13.02
CA PHE A 280 -6.54 -14.33 12.15
C PHE A 280 -5.52 -15.44 11.92
N TYR A 281 -4.25 -15.21 12.21
CA TYR A 281 -3.14 -16.16 12.01
C TYR A 281 -2.25 -16.22 13.26
N PRO A 282 -2.80 -16.57 14.44
CA PRO A 282 -2.06 -16.51 15.71
C PRO A 282 -0.86 -17.46 15.75
N ASP A 283 -0.91 -18.56 15.00
CA ASP A 283 0.17 -19.55 14.94
C ASP A 283 1.32 -19.13 13.99
N TYR A 284 1.13 -18.05 13.23
CA TYR A 284 2.11 -17.57 12.25
C TYR A 284 2.84 -16.34 12.77
N LYS A 285 4.17 -16.33 12.61
CA LYS A 285 4.99 -15.18 12.99
C LYS A 285 4.83 -14.05 11.98
N PHE A 286 4.43 -12.87 12.46
CA PHE A 286 4.43 -11.64 11.66
C PHE A 286 5.87 -11.13 11.41
N ASP A 287 6.17 -10.77 10.17
CA ASP A 287 7.38 -10.09 9.73
C ASP A 287 7.02 -8.64 9.33
N ASP A 288 7.46 -7.69 10.16
CA ASP A 288 7.23 -6.26 10.00
C ASP A 288 8.12 -5.58 8.93
N MET A 289 9.01 -6.35 8.29
CA MET A 289 9.98 -5.90 7.28
C MET A 289 10.98 -4.85 7.78
N THR A 290 10.98 -4.46 9.06
CA THR A 290 11.89 -3.42 9.58
C THR A 290 13.36 -3.82 9.52
N LYS A 291 13.65 -5.13 9.44
CA LYS A 291 15.00 -5.67 9.16
C LYS A 291 15.53 -5.27 7.77
N ASN A 292 14.65 -5.00 6.81
CA ASN A 292 15.03 -4.59 5.44
C ASN A 292 15.29 -3.08 5.32
N PHE A 293 14.99 -2.29 6.34
CA PHE A 293 15.14 -0.83 6.28
C PHE A 293 16.59 -0.39 6.10
N SER A 294 17.57 -1.15 6.57
CA SER A 294 18.99 -0.85 6.35
C SER A 294 19.38 -0.98 4.89
N GLU A 295 18.88 -2.00 4.20
CA GLU A 295 19.03 -2.23 2.76
C GLU A 295 18.31 -1.12 1.98
N MET A 296 17.03 -0.89 2.28
CA MET A 296 16.22 0.14 1.59
C MET A 296 16.79 1.54 1.75
N LYS A 297 17.43 1.85 2.90
CA LYS A 297 18.13 3.13 3.12
C LYS A 297 19.31 3.32 2.18
N LYS A 298 19.98 2.26 1.73
CA LYS A 298 21.07 2.37 0.73
C LYS A 298 20.53 2.85 -0.60
N ASP A 299 19.39 2.31 -1.03
CA ASP A 299 18.76 2.65 -2.31
C ASP A 299 17.98 3.99 -2.25
N HIS A 300 17.52 4.38 -1.06
CA HIS A 300 16.70 5.56 -0.83
C HIS A 300 17.15 6.37 0.39
N PRO A 301 18.33 7.01 0.32
CA PRO A 301 18.97 7.64 1.47
C PRO A 301 18.20 8.84 2.07
N THR A 302 17.30 9.46 1.30
CA THR A 302 16.47 10.59 1.77
C THR A 302 15.32 10.17 2.67
N ILE A 303 14.94 8.90 2.68
CA ILE A 303 13.84 8.38 3.51
C ILE A 303 14.38 8.05 4.90
N ASN A 304 13.75 8.62 5.94
CA ASN A 304 14.13 8.35 7.32
C ASN A 304 13.49 7.06 7.85
N TYR A 305 13.97 5.91 7.37
CA TYR A 305 13.48 4.60 7.84
C TYR A 305 13.70 4.36 9.33
N GLY A 306 14.69 5.03 9.94
CA GLY A 306 14.91 4.98 11.38
C GLY A 306 13.72 5.54 12.15
N LEU A 307 13.17 6.67 11.70
CA LEU A 307 11.96 7.26 12.28
C LEU A 307 10.74 6.34 12.09
N ILE A 308 10.56 5.74 10.91
CA ILE A 308 9.45 4.78 10.68
C ILE A 308 9.52 3.63 11.70
N LYS A 309 10.71 3.02 11.85
CA LYS A 309 10.91 1.93 12.82
C LYS A 309 10.67 2.38 14.25
N GLN A 310 11.16 3.57 14.63
CA GLN A 310 10.97 4.11 15.97
C GLN A 310 9.49 4.27 16.29
N VAL A 311 8.73 4.96 15.42
CA VAL A 311 7.29 5.20 15.62
C VAL A 311 6.51 3.89 15.68
N TYR A 312 6.86 2.93 14.81
CA TYR A 312 6.27 1.59 14.83
C TYR A 312 6.49 0.88 16.17
N VAL A 313 7.73 0.81 16.66
CA VAL A 313 8.07 0.12 17.93
C VAL A 313 7.42 0.80 19.13
N GLU A 314 7.46 2.13 19.20
CA GLU A 314 6.81 2.89 20.28
C GLU A 314 5.29 2.65 20.30
N SER A 315 4.66 2.67 19.12
CA SER A 315 3.22 2.48 18.98
C SER A 315 2.80 1.05 19.29
N LEU A 316 3.58 0.05 18.86
CA LEU A 316 3.36 -1.36 19.18
C LEU A 316 3.42 -1.59 20.69
N LYS A 317 4.45 -1.06 21.37
CA LYS A 317 4.56 -1.15 22.84
C LYS A 317 3.35 -0.54 23.52
N LYS A 318 2.87 0.62 23.06
CA LYS A 318 1.68 1.27 23.63
C LYS A 318 0.42 0.47 23.35
N TYR A 319 0.27 -0.08 22.14
CA TYR A 319 -0.85 -0.96 21.79
C TYR A 319 -0.90 -2.18 22.71
N ASP A 320 0.22 -2.89 22.92
CA ASP A 320 0.27 -4.06 23.79
C ASP A 320 -0.09 -3.72 25.24
N GLN A 321 0.33 -2.55 25.73
CA GLN A 321 -0.02 -2.07 27.07
C GLN A 321 -1.51 -1.77 27.22
N GLU A 322 -2.12 -1.11 26.23
CA GLU A 322 -3.54 -0.76 26.26
C GLU A 322 -4.43 -2.00 26.06
N ASN A 323 -4.03 -2.90 25.15
CA ASN A 323 -4.78 -4.12 24.84
C ASN A 323 -4.86 -5.06 26.06
N LYS A 324 -3.75 -5.22 26.81
CA LYS A 324 -3.71 -6.01 28.05
C LYS A 324 -4.61 -5.45 29.16
N LYS A 325 -4.80 -4.13 29.21
CA LYS A 325 -5.56 -3.48 30.29
C LYS A 325 -7.06 -3.57 30.08
N ASN A 326 -7.51 -3.40 28.84
CA ASN A 326 -8.90 -3.02 28.61
C ASN A 326 -9.69 -4.01 27.73
N ASN A 327 -9.03 -4.94 27.01
CA ASN A 327 -9.66 -5.81 26.00
C ASN A 327 -10.68 -5.06 25.11
N GLN A 328 -10.42 -3.77 24.87
CA GLN A 328 -11.41 -2.81 24.40
C GLN A 328 -11.33 -2.66 22.89
N GLU A 329 -12.52 -2.57 22.28
CA GLU A 329 -12.71 -2.00 20.96
C GLU A 329 -12.06 -0.60 20.91
N ASN A 330 -11.51 -0.21 19.76
CA ASN A 330 -10.83 1.08 19.51
C ASN A 330 -9.44 1.28 20.15
N THR A 331 -8.81 0.24 20.69
CA THR A 331 -7.43 0.34 21.24
C THR A 331 -6.44 0.97 20.23
N PHE A 332 -6.50 0.61 18.95
CA PHE A 332 -5.60 1.16 17.93
C PHE A 332 -5.84 2.67 17.68
N ALA A 333 -7.09 3.12 17.59
CA ALA A 333 -7.41 4.54 17.43
C ALA A 333 -6.90 5.38 18.60
N LYS A 334 -7.02 4.89 19.83
CA LYS A 334 -6.44 5.52 21.03
C LYS A 334 -4.92 5.63 20.95
N VAL A 335 -4.22 4.61 20.44
CA VAL A 335 -2.76 4.64 20.26
C VAL A 335 -2.36 5.73 19.27
N VAL A 336 -3.03 5.81 18.11
CA VAL A 336 -2.77 6.86 17.11
C VAL A 336 -3.02 8.25 17.71
N SER A 337 -4.16 8.45 18.37
CA SER A 337 -4.51 9.71 19.02
C SER A 337 -3.48 10.16 20.05
N ASN A 338 -3.12 9.26 20.96
CA ASN A 338 -2.13 9.52 22.00
C ASN A 338 -0.78 9.90 21.38
N TYR A 339 -0.38 9.25 20.29
CA TYR A 339 0.85 9.59 19.59
C TYR A 339 0.77 11.01 18.99
N LEU A 340 -0.32 11.35 18.29
CA LEU A 340 -0.50 12.68 17.68
C LEU A 340 -0.52 13.79 18.72
N ILE A 341 -1.27 13.61 19.82
CA ILE A 341 -1.39 14.58 20.91
C ILE A 341 -0.06 14.74 21.65
N LYS A 342 0.58 13.63 22.04
CA LYS A 342 1.88 13.64 22.74
C LYS A 342 2.94 14.39 21.95
N ASN A 343 2.95 14.22 20.62
CA ASN A 343 3.91 14.86 19.72
C ASN A 343 3.42 16.21 19.16
N LYS A 344 2.34 16.77 19.72
CA LYS A 344 1.83 18.11 19.43
C LYS A 344 1.59 18.39 17.94
N PHE A 345 1.12 17.38 17.20
CA PHE A 345 0.73 17.57 15.81
C PHE A 345 -0.39 18.62 15.74
N PRO A 346 -0.26 19.68 14.91
CA PRO A 346 -1.24 20.76 14.88
C PRO A 346 -2.49 20.34 14.12
N ILE A 347 -3.65 20.81 14.57
CA ILE A 347 -4.92 20.66 13.85
C ILE A 347 -5.02 21.79 12.82
N VAL A 348 -5.36 21.45 11.57
CA VAL A 348 -5.49 22.38 10.45
C VAL A 348 -6.74 22.07 9.64
N SER A 349 -7.16 23.01 8.79
CA SER A 349 -8.18 22.76 7.76
C SER A 349 -7.52 22.34 6.43
N LYS A 350 -8.19 21.47 5.67
CA LYS A 350 -7.77 21.06 4.32
C LYS A 350 -7.61 22.24 3.35
N ASP A 351 -8.26 23.37 3.63
CA ASP A 351 -8.28 24.56 2.77
C ASP A 351 -7.11 25.54 3.03
N ASP A 352 -6.26 25.28 4.04
CA ASP A 352 -5.19 26.18 4.50
C ASP A 352 -3.96 26.31 3.57
N ASN A 353 -4.11 26.00 2.27
CA ASN A 353 -3.04 25.92 1.28
C ASN A 353 -1.82 25.14 1.80
N LEU A 354 -2.07 23.92 2.30
CA LEU A 354 -1.08 23.11 3.00
C LEU A 354 0.06 22.60 2.10
N SER A 355 -0.07 22.72 0.77
CA SER A 355 0.94 22.26 -0.20
C SER A 355 2.33 22.88 -0.02
N LYS A 356 2.40 24.05 0.65
CA LYS A 356 3.65 24.76 0.96
C LYS A 356 3.99 24.80 2.45
N LYS A 357 3.33 23.97 3.27
CA LYS A 357 3.48 23.98 4.72
C LYS A 357 3.93 22.61 5.22
N TYR A 358 4.71 22.59 6.29
CA TYR A 358 5.03 21.38 7.04
C TYR A 358 5.06 21.68 8.54
N PHE A 359 4.81 20.66 9.35
CA PHE A 359 4.96 20.75 10.80
C PHE A 359 6.43 20.53 11.18
N ASN A 360 7.07 21.51 11.82
CA ASN A 360 8.39 21.35 12.39
C ASN A 360 8.28 20.81 13.82
N THR A 361 8.56 19.51 13.99
CA THR A 361 8.42 18.82 15.29
C THR A 361 9.42 19.30 16.35
N LYS A 362 10.49 20.00 15.97
CA LYS A 362 11.44 20.59 16.94
C LYS A 362 10.91 21.89 17.54
N THR A 363 10.32 22.74 16.71
CA THR A 363 9.81 24.05 17.15
C THR A 363 8.34 24.02 17.53
N ASN A 364 7.63 22.91 17.27
CA ASN A 364 6.18 22.78 17.39
C ASN A 364 5.41 23.88 16.63
N LYS A 365 5.88 24.22 15.42
CA LYS A 365 5.28 25.27 14.58
C LYS A 365 5.07 24.77 13.16
N ILE A 366 4.01 25.24 12.52
CA ILE A 366 3.85 25.09 11.06
C ILE A 366 4.79 26.08 10.38
N GLN A 367 5.63 25.59 9.49
CA GLN A 367 6.55 26.41 8.70
C GLN A 367 6.09 26.43 7.24
N THR A 368 6.25 27.58 6.61
CA THR A 368 6.01 27.78 5.17
C THR A 368 7.34 27.64 4.42
N LEU A 369 7.29 27.04 3.23
CA LEU A 369 8.43 27.00 2.33
C LEU A 369 8.78 28.41 1.85
N THR A 370 9.98 28.87 2.20
CA THR A 370 10.66 29.94 1.46
C THR A 370 11.05 29.36 0.11
N GLN A 371 10.49 29.92 -0.96
CA GLN A 371 10.77 29.50 -2.34
C GLN A 371 12.22 29.74 -2.73
#